data_AF-A0A820N1F9-F1
#
_entry.id   AF-A0A820N1F9-F1
#
_cell.length_a   1.000
_cell.length_b   1.000
_cell.length_c   1.000
_cell.angle_alpha   90.00
_cell.angle_beta   90.00
_cell.angle_gamma   90.00
#
_symmetry.space_group_name_H-M   'P 1'
#
loop_
_entity.id
_entity.type
_entity.pdbx_description
1 polymer ?
#
loop_
_entity_poly.entity_id
_entity_poly.type
_entity_poly.pdbx_seq_one_letter_code
_entity_poly.pdbx_strand_id
1 'polypeptide(L)'
;MYQRIINLRKSNKLKILLGLGGWNHGSYPFSNMEYLGSRHGSRPTDKQHFTNLLIELKRAFRPFNFLLAAAVGAGKSTIDAAYEIPQVCQILDFVNLMSYDLHGSWESKTGIHVPLYSRQNDNKLDKELTQDWSVRYWINNGCSSSKIVMGLAVYGRTFRLASSTKNYIGAPAVGPGNAGLYTNEQGFLAYYEICTRVKQQGWTKIFDEEHKSNYAYKDEQWVGYDDLYSISYKIQYVQEMGLAGIMFWAADLDDFTGSSCNEGKYPLMNKAVNLIRSQIQSTISSTKSSLQEKKRIVCYYTNWSQYRPDQAKFYPEDLDGSLCTHIIYAFAVLNNSKLTPFQSNDEDTQSSKATEHKPSANDRHVFTNFGIKKTHSKKILLAVGGWNFGSADFSHMVKNEQLRKDFVQQATLFIRDHQFDGLDLDWEYPANRQGSRPQDKQLFTSLIKELKAAFKPYNLLLTAAVAAEKSTVETAYEIDKIANHHTALYEHPQEDQYQITLNQVR
;
A
#
# COMPACT_ATOMS: atom_id res chain seq x y z
N MET A 1 35.42 5.16 -16.79
CA MET A 1 34.58 5.40 -15.59
C MET A 1 33.32 4.54 -15.57
N TYR A 2 32.47 4.56 -16.60
CA TYR A 2 31.21 3.80 -16.62
C TYR A 2 31.34 2.31 -16.26
N GLN A 3 32.37 1.63 -16.76
CA GLN A 3 32.59 0.22 -16.41
C GLN A 3 32.81 0.00 -14.90
N ARG A 4 33.44 0.96 -14.20
CA ARG A 4 33.64 0.88 -12.74
C ARG A 4 32.30 0.90 -12.00
N ILE A 5 31.36 1.76 -12.44
CA ILE A 5 30.00 1.84 -11.89
C ILE A 5 29.21 0.58 -12.25
N ILE A 6 29.25 0.14 -13.52
CA ILE A 6 28.54 -1.07 -13.97
C ILE A 6 29.00 -2.31 -13.19
N ASN A 7 30.29 -2.41 -12.88
CA ASN A 7 30.85 -3.52 -12.11
C ASN A 7 30.30 -3.61 -10.68
N LEU A 8 29.74 -2.54 -10.11
CA LEU A 8 29.06 -2.56 -8.81
C LEU A 8 27.79 -3.44 -8.82
N ARG A 9 27.22 -3.74 -9.99
CA ARG A 9 26.07 -4.66 -10.12
C ARG A 9 26.39 -6.09 -9.66
N LYS A 10 27.66 -6.50 -9.70
CA LYS A 10 28.07 -7.88 -9.37
C LYS A 10 27.83 -8.24 -7.90
N SER A 11 27.64 -7.26 -7.02
CA SER A 11 27.48 -7.48 -5.58
C SER A 11 26.04 -7.32 -5.08
N ASN A 12 25.08 -6.84 -5.88
CA ASN A 12 23.71 -6.53 -5.43
C ASN A 12 22.69 -6.49 -6.59
N LYS A 13 21.38 -6.54 -6.27
CA LYS A 13 20.25 -6.34 -7.23
C LYS A 13 20.15 -4.89 -7.77
N LEU A 14 21.27 -4.24 -8.04
CA LEU A 14 21.37 -2.82 -8.42
C LEU A 14 20.93 -2.57 -9.87
N LYS A 15 20.00 -1.64 -10.05
CA LYS A 15 19.68 -1.05 -11.36
C LYS A 15 20.55 0.19 -11.57
N ILE A 16 21.16 0.30 -12.76
CA ILE A 16 22.06 1.40 -13.11
C ILE A 16 21.49 2.05 -14.36
N LEU A 17 21.17 3.33 -14.28
CA LEU A 17 20.66 4.15 -15.37
C LEU A 17 21.72 5.19 -15.75
N LEU A 18 21.78 5.55 -17.03
CA LEU A 18 22.58 6.67 -17.50
C LEU A 18 21.73 7.94 -17.48
N GLY A 19 22.16 8.95 -16.73
CA GLY A 19 21.55 10.28 -16.78
C GLY A 19 22.04 11.05 -18.00
N LEU A 20 21.12 11.64 -18.77
CA LEU A 20 21.41 12.54 -19.88
C LEU A 20 20.96 13.95 -19.49
N GLY A 21 21.83 14.95 -19.67
CA GLY A 21 21.56 16.35 -19.34
C GLY A 21 22.28 16.82 -18.07
N GLY A 22 21.57 17.58 -17.23
CA GLY A 22 22.11 18.26 -16.04
C GLY A 22 22.30 19.75 -16.25
N TRP A 23 22.46 20.50 -15.14
CA TRP A 23 22.51 21.97 -15.14
C TRP A 23 23.47 22.56 -16.18
N ASN A 24 24.70 22.03 -16.27
CA ASN A 24 25.73 22.53 -17.18
C ASN A 24 25.52 22.12 -18.65
N HIS A 25 24.62 21.18 -18.94
CA HIS A 25 24.28 20.81 -20.32
C HIS A 25 23.38 21.87 -20.97
N GLY A 26 22.61 22.60 -20.14
CA GLY A 26 21.59 23.53 -20.59
C GLY A 26 20.41 22.84 -21.30
N SER A 27 19.41 23.65 -21.66
CA SER A 27 18.18 23.18 -22.32
C SER A 27 18.28 23.24 -23.85
N TYR A 28 19.22 24.02 -24.40
CA TYR A 28 19.37 24.22 -25.85
C TYR A 28 19.56 22.90 -26.64
N PRO A 29 20.39 21.94 -26.19
CA PRO A 29 20.51 20.66 -26.90
C PRO A 29 19.22 19.83 -26.87
N PHE A 30 18.44 19.92 -25.79
CA PHE A 30 17.15 19.22 -25.68
C PHE A 30 16.06 19.85 -26.55
N SER A 31 15.97 21.19 -26.54
CA SER A 31 14.98 21.97 -27.28
C SER A 31 15.19 21.92 -28.81
N ASN A 32 16.37 21.50 -29.27
CA ASN A 32 16.74 21.38 -30.69
C ASN A 32 16.98 19.94 -31.16
N MET A 33 16.44 18.93 -30.47
CA MET A 33 16.43 17.57 -31.02
C MET A 33 15.52 17.43 -32.26
N GLU A 34 14.76 18.48 -32.61
CA GLU A 34 14.29 18.74 -33.97
C GLU A 34 15.34 19.56 -34.75
N TYR A 35 15.80 18.99 -35.88
CA TYR A 35 16.52 19.63 -37.00
C TYR A 35 16.87 21.13 -36.87
N LEU A 36 18.19 21.43 -36.91
CA LEU A 36 18.86 22.70 -37.27
C LEU A 36 18.09 24.03 -37.01
N GLY A 37 18.49 24.80 -35.98
CA GLY A 37 18.35 26.27 -36.03
C GLY A 37 18.14 27.04 -34.70
N SER A 38 19.22 27.70 -34.26
CA SER A 38 19.27 29.01 -33.56
C SER A 38 18.78 29.18 -32.10
N ARG A 39 19.48 30.08 -31.39
CA ARG A 39 19.62 30.28 -29.93
C ARG A 39 18.46 31.05 -29.28
N HIS A 40 17.77 30.42 -28.33
CA HIS A 40 17.49 30.85 -26.94
C HIS A 40 16.53 29.83 -26.29
N GLY A 41 16.91 29.32 -25.12
CA GLY A 41 16.95 27.88 -24.86
C GLY A 41 15.70 27.13 -24.39
N SER A 42 14.49 27.65 -24.48
CA SER A 42 13.30 26.80 -24.35
C SER A 42 12.15 27.36 -25.17
N ARG A 43 11.51 26.53 -26.00
CA ARG A 43 10.37 26.93 -26.83
C ARG A 43 9.06 26.61 -26.10
N PRO A 44 7.97 27.38 -26.33
CA PRO A 44 6.66 27.02 -25.78
C PRO A 44 6.19 25.59 -26.15
N THR A 45 6.71 25.06 -27.27
CA THR A 45 6.44 23.70 -27.75
C THR A 45 7.20 22.62 -26.97
N ASP A 46 8.22 22.97 -26.17
CA ASP A 46 9.05 22.00 -25.45
C ASP A 46 8.25 21.13 -24.49
N LYS A 47 7.16 21.67 -23.93
CA LYS A 47 6.25 20.92 -23.05
C LYS A 47 5.71 19.66 -23.75
N GLN A 48 5.21 19.83 -24.97
CA GLN A 48 4.67 18.73 -25.78
C GLN A 48 5.78 17.87 -26.38
N HIS A 49 6.89 18.49 -26.81
CA HIS A 49 8.03 17.77 -27.38
C HIS A 49 8.69 16.86 -26.35
N PHE A 50 8.76 17.28 -25.08
CA PHE A 50 9.24 16.44 -24.00
C PHE A 50 8.37 15.19 -23.84
N THR A 51 7.05 15.34 -23.80
CA THR A 51 6.12 14.19 -23.76
C THR A 51 6.32 13.25 -24.95
N ASN A 52 6.41 13.79 -26.17
CA ASN A 52 6.63 12.99 -27.39
C ASN A 52 7.95 12.22 -27.34
N LEU A 53 9.03 12.86 -26.91
CA LEU A 53 10.33 12.22 -26.72
C LEU A 53 10.24 11.04 -25.74
N LEU A 54 9.50 11.21 -24.63
CA LEU A 54 9.30 10.12 -23.66
C LEU A 54 8.52 8.94 -24.26
N ILE A 55 7.49 9.22 -25.08
CA ILE A 55 6.73 8.16 -25.78
C ILE A 55 7.65 7.36 -26.71
N GLU A 56 8.46 8.04 -27.51
CA GLU A 56 9.39 7.41 -28.46
C GLU A 56 10.44 6.58 -27.74
N LEU A 57 11.05 7.13 -26.69
CA LEU A 57 12.03 6.41 -25.86
C LEU A 57 11.40 5.18 -25.20
N LYS A 58 10.20 5.30 -24.62
CA LYS A 58 9.54 4.16 -23.95
C LYS A 58 9.20 3.05 -24.96
N ARG A 59 8.78 3.41 -26.17
CA ARG A 59 8.55 2.44 -27.27
C ARG A 59 9.85 1.75 -27.67
N ALA A 60 10.93 2.50 -27.86
CA ALA A 60 12.24 1.96 -28.22
C ALA A 60 12.86 1.07 -27.12
N PHE A 61 12.57 1.36 -25.85
CA PHE A 61 13.12 0.63 -24.70
C PHE A 61 12.37 -0.67 -24.37
N ARG A 62 11.12 -0.81 -24.82
CA ARG A 62 10.25 -1.95 -24.51
C ARG A 62 10.87 -3.32 -24.87
N PRO A 63 11.50 -3.54 -26.04
CA PRO A 63 12.11 -4.84 -26.37
C PRO A 63 13.27 -5.23 -25.44
N PHE A 64 13.91 -4.25 -24.79
CA PHE A 64 15.08 -4.47 -23.93
C PHE A 64 14.75 -4.45 -22.43
N ASN A 65 13.49 -4.21 -22.08
CA ASN A 65 13.04 -4.06 -20.70
C ASN A 65 13.85 -3.01 -19.91
N PHE A 66 14.18 -1.89 -20.58
CA PHE A 66 14.90 -0.78 -19.94
C PHE A 66 13.94 0.13 -19.16
N LEU A 67 14.43 0.62 -18.03
CA LEU A 67 13.75 1.65 -17.24
C LEU A 67 13.93 3.01 -17.91
N LEU A 68 12.88 3.82 -17.88
CA LEU A 68 12.88 5.22 -18.28
C LEU A 68 12.36 6.06 -17.12
N ALA A 69 13.17 7.01 -16.66
CA ALA A 69 12.84 7.93 -15.59
C ALA A 69 13.37 9.32 -15.94
N ALA A 70 12.80 10.36 -15.33
CA ALA A 70 13.23 11.74 -15.51
C ALA A 70 13.41 12.44 -14.16
N ALA A 71 14.38 13.34 -14.07
CA ALA A 71 14.45 14.32 -12.98
C ALA A 71 13.57 15.52 -13.35
N VAL A 72 12.62 15.87 -12.48
CA VAL A 72 11.58 16.87 -12.78
C VAL A 72 11.59 18.01 -11.77
N GLY A 73 11.14 19.20 -12.20
CA GLY A 73 11.16 20.42 -11.39
C GLY A 73 10.12 20.43 -10.27
N ALA A 74 10.40 21.22 -9.22
CA ALA A 74 9.57 21.34 -8.03
C ALA A 74 8.80 22.67 -7.91
N GLY A 75 9.29 23.74 -8.53
CA GLY A 75 8.63 25.06 -8.52
C GLY A 75 7.47 25.15 -9.50
N LYS A 76 6.34 25.73 -9.07
CA LYS A 76 5.10 25.82 -9.87
C LYS A 76 5.31 26.34 -11.30
N SER A 77 6.02 27.45 -11.45
CA SER A 77 6.26 28.08 -12.76
C SER A 77 7.01 27.15 -13.72
N THR A 78 7.99 26.40 -13.20
CA THR A 78 8.72 25.39 -13.97
C THR A 78 7.82 24.22 -14.31
N ILE A 79 7.04 23.74 -13.33
CA ILE A 79 6.17 22.58 -13.52
C ILE A 79 5.15 22.85 -14.63
N ASP A 80 4.44 23.98 -14.53
CA ASP A 80 3.37 24.34 -15.45
C ASP A 80 3.88 24.58 -16.87
N ALA A 81 5.07 25.15 -17.00
CA ALA A 81 5.69 25.42 -18.29
C ALA A 81 6.25 24.15 -18.96
N ALA A 82 6.73 23.17 -18.19
CA ALA A 82 7.56 22.09 -18.73
C ALA A 82 6.87 20.71 -18.85
N TYR A 83 5.82 20.42 -18.07
CA TYR A 83 5.33 19.03 -17.96
C TYR A 83 3.83 18.87 -18.20
N GLU A 84 3.47 17.92 -19.07
CA GLU A 84 2.13 17.33 -19.13
C GLU A 84 2.06 16.20 -18.10
N ILE A 85 1.83 16.56 -16.82
CA ILE A 85 2.01 15.66 -15.67
C ILE A 85 1.33 14.29 -15.83
N PRO A 86 0.04 14.18 -16.23
CA PRO A 86 -0.61 12.87 -16.38
C PRO A 86 0.12 11.97 -17.38
N GLN A 87 0.45 12.50 -18.56
CA GLN A 87 1.13 11.77 -19.63
C GLN A 87 2.55 11.39 -19.20
N VAL A 88 3.33 12.34 -18.67
CA VAL A 88 4.70 12.12 -18.21
C VAL A 88 4.74 10.99 -17.16
N CYS A 89 3.87 11.03 -16.16
CA CYS A 89 3.83 10.01 -15.10
C CYS A 89 3.28 8.66 -15.56
N GLN A 90 2.44 8.62 -16.59
CA GLN A 90 1.97 7.37 -17.20
C GLN A 90 3.08 6.68 -18.01
N ILE A 91 3.91 7.45 -18.72
CA ILE A 91 4.97 6.90 -19.60
C ILE A 91 6.18 6.42 -18.80
N LEU A 92 6.61 7.22 -17.82
CA LEU A 92 7.82 6.96 -17.04
C LEU A 92 7.61 5.84 -16.01
N ASP A 93 8.66 5.09 -15.72
CA ASP A 93 8.63 4.09 -14.65
C ASP A 93 8.50 4.78 -13.28
N PHE A 94 9.19 5.91 -13.09
CA PHE A 94 9.07 6.83 -11.97
C PHE A 94 9.64 8.23 -12.34
N VAL A 95 9.30 9.25 -11.56
CA VAL A 95 9.85 10.61 -11.65
C VAL A 95 10.70 10.92 -10.42
N ASN A 96 11.89 11.46 -10.61
CA ASN A 96 12.73 11.96 -9.52
C ASN A 96 12.43 13.46 -9.33
N LEU A 97 11.60 13.80 -8.35
CA LEU A 97 11.23 15.18 -8.08
C LEU A 97 12.42 15.90 -7.42
N MET A 98 12.98 16.91 -8.09
CA MET A 98 14.09 17.72 -7.57
C MET A 98 13.58 18.75 -6.57
N SER A 99 13.05 18.27 -5.44
CA SER A 99 12.49 19.04 -4.33
C SER A 99 13.58 19.64 -3.44
N TYR A 100 14.54 20.31 -4.07
CA TYR A 100 15.67 21.04 -3.49
C TYR A 100 16.01 22.22 -4.39
N ASP A 101 16.89 23.11 -3.94
CA ASP A 101 17.14 24.40 -4.62
C ASP A 101 15.87 25.26 -4.74
N LEU A 102 14.99 25.14 -3.75
CA LEU A 102 13.75 25.91 -3.67
C LEU A 102 14.02 27.36 -3.26
N HIS A 103 15.14 27.59 -2.57
CA HIS A 103 15.67 28.90 -2.19
C HIS A 103 17.19 28.90 -2.38
N GLY A 104 17.79 30.07 -2.58
CA GLY A 104 19.24 30.18 -2.79
C GLY A 104 19.70 31.59 -3.09
N SER A 105 21.01 31.76 -3.28
CA SER A 105 21.66 33.08 -3.37
C SER A 105 21.27 33.94 -4.58
N TRP A 106 20.42 33.43 -5.47
CA TRP A 106 19.74 34.22 -6.49
C TRP A 106 18.63 35.11 -5.90
N GLU A 107 18.26 34.90 -4.64
CA GLU A 107 17.30 35.71 -3.87
C GLU A 107 18.02 36.75 -3.00
N SER A 108 17.32 37.83 -2.65
CA SER A 108 17.82 38.89 -1.77
C SER A 108 17.58 38.63 -0.28
N LYS A 109 17.02 37.47 0.07
CA LYS A 109 16.75 37.05 1.44
C LYS A 109 17.12 35.58 1.62
N THR A 110 17.58 35.23 2.82
CA THR A 110 17.92 33.84 3.15
C THR A 110 16.66 32.96 3.16
N GLY A 111 16.73 31.78 2.56
CA GLY A 111 15.71 30.74 2.64
C GLY A 111 16.36 29.36 2.73
N ILE A 112 15.72 28.42 3.44
CA ILE A 112 16.18 27.03 3.47
C ILE A 112 15.81 26.39 2.14
N HIS A 113 16.77 25.87 1.38
CA HIS A 113 16.52 25.38 0.01
C HIS A 113 15.77 24.04 -0.09
N VAL A 114 15.52 23.40 1.05
CA VAL A 114 14.83 22.11 1.20
C VAL A 114 13.78 22.12 2.31
N PRO A 115 12.91 23.14 2.43
CA PRO A 115 11.95 23.17 3.53
C PRO A 115 10.87 22.10 3.29
N LEU A 116 10.59 21.26 4.28
CA LEU A 116 9.59 20.19 4.14
C LEU A 116 8.17 20.77 4.05
N TYR A 117 7.83 21.66 4.99
CA TYR A 117 6.56 22.38 5.03
C TYR A 117 6.77 23.88 5.01
N SER A 118 5.69 24.64 4.83
CA SER A 118 5.70 26.10 4.91
C SER A 118 5.50 26.61 6.33
N ARG A 119 6.04 27.79 6.65
CA ARG A 119 5.72 28.52 7.89
C ARG A 119 4.40 29.26 7.77
N GLN A 120 3.78 29.52 8.91
CA GLN A 120 2.56 30.32 9.01
C GLN A 120 2.74 31.71 8.38
N ASN A 121 3.90 32.33 8.65
CA ASN A 121 4.24 33.68 8.23
C ASN A 121 4.98 33.76 6.88
N ASP A 122 5.17 32.64 6.19
CA ASP A 122 5.74 32.64 4.85
C ASP A 122 4.83 33.41 3.89
N ASN A 123 5.45 34.12 2.95
CA ASN A 123 4.72 34.78 1.89
C ASN A 123 4.11 33.74 0.93
N LYS A 124 3.22 34.17 0.03
CA LYS A 124 2.53 33.23 -0.87
C LYS A 124 3.48 32.36 -1.70
N LEU A 125 4.55 32.94 -2.25
CA LEU A 125 5.52 32.20 -3.08
C LEU A 125 6.32 31.21 -2.22
N ASP A 126 6.78 31.63 -1.04
CA ASP A 126 7.56 30.76 -0.14
C ASP A 126 6.72 29.56 0.33
N LYS A 127 5.40 29.73 0.51
CA LYS A 127 4.47 28.62 0.81
C LYS A 127 4.39 27.59 -0.31
N GLU A 128 4.61 28.00 -1.56
CA GLU A 128 4.63 27.11 -2.72
C GLU A 128 6.01 26.45 -2.92
N LEU A 129 7.07 27.00 -2.32
CA LEU A 129 8.46 26.53 -2.47
C LEU A 129 8.87 25.58 -1.34
N THR A 130 8.08 24.53 -1.14
CA THR A 130 8.33 23.48 -0.12
C THR A 130 8.23 22.08 -0.72
N GLN A 131 8.87 21.10 -0.09
CA GLN A 131 8.83 19.72 -0.57
C GLN A 131 7.40 19.16 -0.54
N ASP A 132 6.63 19.44 0.52
CA ASP A 132 5.23 19.02 0.63
C ASP A 132 4.35 19.63 -0.47
N TRP A 133 4.48 20.93 -0.69
CA TRP A 133 3.70 21.60 -1.72
C TRP A 133 3.99 21.02 -3.11
N SER A 134 5.27 20.85 -3.47
CA SER A 134 5.67 20.28 -4.76
C SER A 134 5.13 18.85 -4.94
N VAL A 135 5.26 17.99 -3.93
CA VAL A 135 4.73 16.62 -3.98
C VAL A 135 3.22 16.62 -4.19
N ARG A 136 2.47 17.40 -3.39
CA ARG A 136 1.01 17.50 -3.52
C ARG A 136 0.59 18.09 -4.85
N TYR A 137 1.34 19.05 -5.40
CA TYR A 137 1.04 19.63 -6.70
C TYR A 137 1.12 18.58 -7.82
N TRP A 138 2.17 17.76 -7.83
CA TRP A 138 2.30 16.65 -8.78
C TRP A 138 1.17 15.63 -8.64
N ILE A 139 0.80 15.27 -7.39
CA ILE A 139 -0.29 14.32 -7.13
C ILE A 139 -1.65 14.85 -7.59
N ASN A 140 -1.99 16.07 -7.18
CA ASN A 140 -3.27 16.70 -7.49
C ASN A 140 -3.46 16.97 -8.99
N ASN A 141 -2.36 16.99 -9.76
CA ASN A 141 -2.37 17.16 -11.20
C ASN A 141 -2.14 15.85 -11.97
N GLY A 142 -2.38 14.69 -11.34
CA GLY A 142 -2.53 13.40 -12.04
C GLY A 142 -1.34 12.44 -11.96
N CYS A 143 -0.31 12.74 -11.18
CA CYS A 143 0.78 11.79 -10.94
C CYS A 143 0.48 10.89 -9.73
N SER A 144 0.52 9.56 -9.88
CA SER A 144 0.38 8.66 -8.72
C SER A 144 1.54 8.87 -7.74
N SER A 145 1.26 8.90 -6.43
CA SER A 145 2.30 8.93 -5.38
C SER A 145 3.33 7.80 -5.56
N SER A 146 2.87 6.61 -5.96
CA SER A 146 3.71 5.43 -6.26
C SER A 146 4.67 5.59 -7.45
N LYS A 147 4.61 6.72 -8.19
CA LYS A 147 5.55 7.10 -9.25
C LYS A 147 6.56 8.17 -8.82
N ILE A 148 6.33 8.87 -7.71
CA ILE A 148 7.13 10.01 -7.30
C ILE A 148 8.26 9.54 -6.37
N VAL A 149 9.51 9.77 -6.77
CA VAL A 149 10.71 9.60 -5.96
C VAL A 149 11.15 10.97 -5.47
N MET A 150 11.05 11.23 -4.17
CA MET A 150 11.33 12.56 -3.59
C MET A 150 12.83 12.83 -3.50
N GLY A 151 13.27 14.00 -3.95
CA GLY A 151 14.67 14.43 -3.91
C GLY A 151 15.09 14.90 -2.51
N LEU A 152 16.22 14.40 -2.04
CA LEU A 152 16.92 14.79 -0.83
C LEU A 152 18.29 15.37 -1.20
N ALA A 153 18.55 16.60 -0.77
CA ALA A 153 19.84 17.24 -0.95
C ALA A 153 20.81 16.84 0.16
N VAL A 154 22.00 16.40 -0.22
CA VAL A 154 23.11 16.10 0.70
C VAL A 154 24.11 17.26 0.73
N TYR A 155 23.58 18.48 0.63
CA TYR A 155 24.30 19.74 0.58
C TYR A 155 23.41 20.85 1.16
N GLY A 156 23.94 22.06 1.24
CA GLY A 156 23.18 23.25 1.57
C GLY A 156 23.41 24.38 0.59
N ARG A 157 22.41 25.25 0.44
CA ARG A 157 22.57 26.54 -0.25
C ARG A 157 22.95 27.62 0.74
N THR A 158 23.93 28.44 0.35
CA THR A 158 24.53 29.45 1.24
C THR A 158 24.23 30.87 0.81
N PHE A 159 24.19 31.75 1.80
CA PHE A 159 24.00 33.18 1.63
C PHE A 159 25.07 33.93 2.42
N ARG A 160 25.42 35.12 1.92
CA ARG A 160 26.09 36.15 2.70
C ARG A 160 25.05 37.14 3.22
N LEU A 161 24.90 37.22 4.53
CA LEU A 161 23.98 38.12 5.21
C LEU A 161 24.39 39.57 4.98
N ALA A 162 23.41 40.48 4.89
CA ALA A 162 23.67 41.91 4.87
C ALA A 162 24.16 42.44 6.24
N SER A 163 23.93 41.67 7.31
CA SER A 163 24.33 41.99 8.67
C SER A 163 24.42 40.71 9.50
N SER A 164 25.53 40.52 10.21
CA SER A 164 25.77 39.34 11.05
C SER A 164 24.80 39.19 12.22
N THR A 165 24.11 40.27 12.62
CA THR A 165 23.11 40.25 13.70
C THR A 165 21.72 39.81 13.23
N LYS A 166 21.49 39.69 11.91
CA LYS A 166 20.23 39.24 11.32
C LYS A 166 20.45 37.91 10.61
N ASN A 167 20.27 36.81 11.35
CA ASN A 167 20.55 35.44 10.89
C ASN A 167 19.30 34.55 10.81
N TYR A 168 18.11 35.09 11.01
CA TYR A 168 16.84 34.38 10.92
C TYR A 168 16.45 34.06 9.46
N ILE A 169 15.57 33.08 9.24
CA ILE A 169 15.02 32.76 7.91
C ILE A 169 14.24 33.98 7.37
N GLY A 170 14.54 34.40 6.14
CA GLY A 170 14.07 35.65 5.54
C GLY A 170 14.93 36.88 5.84
N ALA A 171 16.11 36.73 6.47
CA ALA A 171 17.04 37.83 6.69
C ALA A 171 17.60 38.37 5.36
N PRO A 172 17.86 39.70 5.25
CA PRO A 172 18.45 40.27 4.04
C PRO A 172 19.82 39.67 3.72
N ALA A 173 20.03 39.31 2.46
CA ALA A 173 21.28 38.75 1.94
C ALA A 173 21.81 39.59 0.77
N VAL A 174 23.13 39.64 0.64
CA VAL A 174 23.87 40.44 -0.36
C VAL A 174 24.58 39.57 -1.40
N GLY A 175 24.22 38.29 -1.47
CA GLY A 175 24.75 37.34 -2.45
C GLY A 175 25.08 35.97 -1.85
N PRO A 176 25.86 35.15 -2.58
CA PRO A 176 26.21 33.80 -2.14
C PRO A 176 27.14 33.82 -0.94
N GLY A 177 27.03 32.77 -0.11
CA GLY A 177 28.04 32.49 0.91
C GLY A 177 29.37 32.10 0.26
N ASN A 178 30.44 32.18 1.05
CA ASN A 178 31.79 31.85 0.60
C ASN A 178 31.87 30.40 0.16
N ALA A 179 32.72 30.17 -0.86
CA ALA A 179 32.98 28.83 -1.37
C ALA A 179 33.55 27.91 -0.28
N GLY A 180 33.14 26.64 -0.32
CA GLY A 180 33.74 25.58 0.47
C GLY A 180 35.20 25.32 0.10
N LEU A 181 35.95 24.69 1.01
CA LEU A 181 37.35 24.32 0.74
C LEU A 181 37.45 23.25 -0.35
N TYR A 182 36.48 22.34 -0.40
CA TYR A 182 36.51 21.17 -1.26
C TYR A 182 35.58 21.32 -2.46
N THR A 183 34.35 21.78 -2.23
CA THR A 183 33.38 22.00 -3.31
C THR A 183 33.73 23.22 -4.16
N ASN A 184 34.39 24.21 -3.55
CA ASN A 184 34.90 25.42 -4.21
C ASN A 184 33.84 26.15 -5.06
N GLU A 185 32.59 26.16 -4.62
CA GLU A 185 31.47 26.81 -5.28
C GLU A 185 30.82 27.80 -4.30
N GLN A 186 30.77 29.09 -4.67
CA GLN A 186 30.02 30.08 -3.88
C GLN A 186 28.53 29.77 -3.92
N GLY A 187 27.83 29.95 -2.79
CA GLY A 187 26.40 29.65 -2.70
C GLY A 187 26.08 28.18 -2.43
N PHE A 188 27.10 27.33 -2.25
CA PHE A 188 26.97 25.89 -2.08
C PHE A 188 27.97 25.35 -1.06
N LEU A 189 27.55 24.38 -0.24
CA LEU A 189 28.44 23.59 0.61
C LEU A 189 27.95 22.14 0.67
N ALA A 190 28.88 21.18 0.58
CA ALA A 190 28.55 19.77 0.81
C ALA A 190 28.18 19.53 2.29
N TYR A 191 27.46 18.43 2.58
CA TYR A 191 27.11 18.11 3.96
C TYR A 191 28.36 17.97 4.85
N TYR A 192 29.42 17.31 4.36
CA TYR A 192 30.67 17.17 5.12
C TYR A 192 31.34 18.52 5.44
N GLU A 193 31.14 19.53 4.61
CA GLU A 193 31.62 20.91 4.83
C GLU A 193 30.80 21.66 5.86
N ILE A 194 29.48 21.42 5.88
CA ILE A 194 28.54 22.05 6.81
C ILE A 194 28.69 21.42 8.20
N CYS A 195 28.72 20.09 8.29
CA CYS A 195 28.84 19.39 9.57
C CYS A 195 30.16 19.74 10.28
N THR A 196 31.26 19.87 9.53
CA THR A 196 32.56 20.28 10.06
C THR A 196 32.48 21.69 10.65
N ARG A 197 31.82 22.62 9.95
CA ARG A 197 31.61 23.99 10.42
C ARG A 197 30.80 24.06 11.71
N VAL A 198 29.70 23.32 11.79
CA VAL A 198 28.84 23.25 12.97
C VAL A 198 29.56 22.60 14.15
N LYS A 199 30.22 21.46 13.94
CA LYS A 199 30.80 20.67 15.03
C LYS A 199 32.17 21.16 15.50
N GLN A 200 32.97 21.74 14.61
CA GLN A 200 34.39 22.01 14.86
C GLN A 200 34.77 23.49 14.71
N GLN A 201 33.96 24.30 14.02
CA GLN A 201 34.31 25.70 13.72
C GLN A 201 33.36 26.72 14.35
N GLY A 202 32.51 26.27 15.28
CA GLY A 202 31.65 27.12 16.10
C GLY A 202 30.52 27.81 15.34
N TRP A 203 29.99 27.18 14.28
CA TRP A 203 28.75 27.65 13.67
C TRP A 203 27.55 27.33 14.54
N THR A 204 26.62 28.27 14.66
CA THR A 204 25.35 28.07 15.35
C THR A 204 24.38 27.34 14.44
N LYS A 205 23.87 26.18 14.87
CA LYS A 205 22.81 25.44 14.19
C LYS A 205 21.45 25.77 14.80
N ILE A 206 20.45 26.01 13.96
CA ILE A 206 19.05 26.18 14.34
C ILE A 206 18.19 25.20 13.54
N PHE A 207 17.33 24.46 14.23
CA PHE A 207 16.27 23.66 13.62
C PHE A 207 14.99 24.50 13.58
N ASP A 208 14.39 24.64 12.41
CA ASP A 208 13.09 25.29 12.27
C ASP A 208 11.97 24.25 12.37
N GLU A 209 11.13 24.38 13.39
CA GLU A 209 10.08 23.41 13.70
C GLU A 209 8.95 23.38 12.69
N GLU A 210 8.72 24.45 11.93
CA GLU A 210 7.66 24.51 10.93
C GLU A 210 8.17 23.91 9.61
N HIS A 211 9.32 24.37 9.10
CA HIS A 211 9.97 23.84 7.90
C HIS A 211 10.51 22.40 8.09
N LYS A 212 10.64 21.91 9.33
CA LYS A 212 11.30 20.64 9.69
C LYS A 212 12.66 20.47 9.03
N SER A 213 13.44 21.55 8.98
CA SER A 213 14.74 21.64 8.32
C SER A 213 15.69 22.52 9.12
N ASN A 214 16.98 22.45 8.80
CA ASN A 214 18.00 23.21 9.53
C ASN A 214 18.50 24.41 8.74
N TYR A 215 18.97 25.40 9.48
CA TYR A 215 19.98 26.31 8.98
C TYR A 215 21.12 26.45 9.99
N ALA A 216 22.28 26.88 9.52
CA ALA A 216 23.41 27.23 10.37
C ALA A 216 24.04 28.53 9.92
N TYR A 217 24.67 29.24 10.85
CA TYR A 217 25.33 30.50 10.54
C TYR A 217 26.55 30.76 11.43
N LYS A 218 27.44 31.62 10.93
CA LYS A 218 28.52 32.24 11.69
C LYS A 218 28.91 33.54 10.99
N ASP A 219 29.01 34.62 11.77
CA ASP A 219 29.25 35.96 11.24
C ASP A 219 28.22 36.31 10.15
N GLU A 220 28.66 36.65 8.94
CA GLU A 220 27.80 36.95 7.80
C GLU A 220 27.51 35.72 6.92
N GLN A 221 27.92 34.51 7.32
CA GLN A 221 27.71 33.30 6.53
C GLN A 221 26.49 32.55 7.04
N TRP A 222 25.62 32.12 6.12
CA TRP A 222 24.39 31.40 6.42
C TRP A 222 24.21 30.23 5.45
N VAL A 223 23.74 29.07 5.93
CA VAL A 223 23.47 27.88 5.12
C VAL A 223 22.18 27.20 5.54
N GLY A 224 21.29 26.92 4.59
CA GLY A 224 20.10 26.08 4.81
C GLY A 224 20.38 24.67 4.30
N TYR A 225 20.12 23.64 5.11
CA TYR A 225 20.55 22.27 4.83
C TYR A 225 19.77 21.22 5.63
N ASP A 226 20.02 19.95 5.31
CA ASP A 226 19.53 18.79 6.07
C ASP A 226 20.58 18.17 6.99
N ASP A 227 20.16 17.67 8.16
CA ASP A 227 20.96 16.81 9.03
C ASP A 227 20.22 15.49 9.34
N LEU A 228 20.79 14.65 10.20
CA LEU A 228 20.19 13.37 10.60
C LEU A 228 18.78 13.52 11.18
N TYR A 229 18.49 14.66 11.81
CA TYR A 229 17.20 14.93 12.44
C TYR A 229 16.16 15.37 11.41
N SER A 230 16.46 16.36 10.57
CA SER A 230 15.52 16.81 9.52
C SER A 230 15.26 15.72 8.46
N ILE A 231 16.26 14.91 8.12
CA ILE A 231 16.08 13.73 7.25
C ILE A 231 15.05 12.77 7.83
N SER A 232 14.97 12.61 9.15
CA SER A 232 14.00 11.69 9.76
C SER A 232 12.55 12.10 9.47
N TYR A 233 12.23 13.40 9.55
CA TYR A 233 10.92 13.92 9.20
C TYR A 233 10.60 13.76 7.71
N LYS A 234 11.60 13.97 6.85
CA LYS A 234 11.42 13.82 5.40
C LYS A 234 11.16 12.38 5.00
N ILE A 235 11.83 11.42 5.64
CA ILE A 235 11.52 10.00 5.39
C ILE A 235 10.15 9.63 5.93
N GLN A 236 9.77 10.10 7.12
CA GLN A 236 8.42 9.89 7.63
C GLN A 236 7.37 10.43 6.64
N TYR A 237 7.58 11.63 6.11
CA TYR A 237 6.71 12.22 5.09
C TYR A 237 6.60 11.38 3.82
N VAL A 238 7.73 10.94 3.25
CA VAL A 238 7.77 10.04 2.07
C VAL A 238 6.93 8.79 2.29
N GLN A 239 6.98 8.25 3.51
CA GLN A 239 6.25 7.05 3.91
C GLN A 239 4.75 7.32 4.08
N GLU A 240 4.38 8.39 4.76
CA GLU A 240 2.98 8.79 4.98
C GLU A 240 2.25 9.13 3.67
N MET A 241 2.96 9.74 2.73
CA MET A 241 2.42 10.08 1.40
C MET A 241 2.41 8.90 0.43
N GLY A 242 2.96 7.73 0.82
CA GLY A 242 3.04 6.55 -0.03
C GLY A 242 3.84 6.78 -1.31
N LEU A 243 4.94 7.53 -1.22
CA LEU A 243 5.78 7.86 -2.37
C LEU A 243 6.60 6.64 -2.84
N ALA A 244 7.00 6.63 -4.11
CA ALA A 244 7.78 5.55 -4.73
C ALA A 244 9.15 5.32 -4.09
N GLY A 245 9.71 6.36 -3.46
CA GLY A 245 11.00 6.28 -2.76
C GLY A 245 11.67 7.64 -2.62
N ILE A 246 13.00 7.60 -2.46
CA ILE A 246 13.86 8.78 -2.34
C ILE A 246 15.00 8.75 -3.35
N MET A 247 15.47 9.93 -3.73
CA MET A 247 16.65 10.16 -4.56
C MET A 247 17.58 11.11 -3.83
N PHE A 248 18.89 10.85 -3.84
CA PHE A 248 19.88 11.74 -3.25
C PHE A 248 20.62 12.52 -4.34
N TRP A 249 20.74 13.82 -4.16
CA TRP A 249 21.75 14.63 -4.82
C TRP A 249 22.73 15.18 -3.77
N ALA A 250 23.94 14.65 -3.62
CA ALA A 250 24.50 13.48 -4.30
C ALA A 250 25.38 12.68 -3.32
N ALA A 251 25.70 11.43 -3.66
CA ALA A 251 26.33 10.50 -2.73
C ALA A 251 27.74 10.92 -2.28
N ASP A 252 28.48 11.65 -3.13
CA ASP A 252 29.81 12.19 -2.83
C ASP A 252 29.79 13.42 -1.91
N LEU A 253 28.61 14.02 -1.69
CA LEU A 253 28.43 15.20 -0.84
C LEU A 253 28.12 14.84 0.62
N ASP A 254 27.80 13.57 0.90
CA ASP A 254 27.72 13.03 2.25
C ASP A 254 29.11 12.88 2.88
N ASP A 255 29.20 12.62 4.18
CA ASP A 255 30.46 12.18 4.79
C ASP A 255 30.75 10.71 4.45
N PHE A 256 31.07 10.45 3.17
CA PHE A 256 31.27 9.11 2.62
C PHE A 256 32.47 8.37 3.25
N THR A 257 33.41 9.11 3.82
CA THR A 257 34.58 8.56 4.53
C THR A 257 34.30 8.31 6.00
N GLY A 258 33.38 9.07 6.61
CA GLY A 258 33.07 9.08 8.03
C GLY A 258 34.05 9.87 8.89
N SER A 259 35.00 10.59 8.29
CA SER A 259 36.05 11.31 9.02
C SER A 259 35.72 12.79 9.29
N SER A 260 34.67 13.35 8.68
CA SER A 260 34.36 14.77 8.78
C SER A 260 33.42 15.08 9.94
N CYS A 261 32.33 14.31 10.04
CA CYS A 261 31.22 14.60 10.93
C CYS A 261 31.24 13.80 12.25
N ASN A 262 32.08 12.76 12.36
CA ASN A 262 32.03 11.76 13.44
C ASN A 262 30.63 11.11 13.60
N GLU A 263 29.98 10.80 12.47
CA GLU A 263 28.65 10.15 12.40
C GLU A 263 28.68 8.82 11.64
N GLY A 264 29.89 8.31 11.36
CA GLY A 264 30.10 7.16 10.51
C GLY A 264 30.05 7.50 9.01
N LYS A 265 30.20 6.48 8.16
CA LYS A 265 30.18 6.64 6.70
C LYS A 265 28.77 6.89 6.19
N TYR A 266 28.64 7.80 5.23
CA TYR A 266 27.36 8.14 4.58
C TYR A 266 26.23 8.40 5.59
N PRO A 267 26.41 9.28 6.60
CA PRO A 267 25.48 9.41 7.72
C PRO A 267 24.06 9.76 7.27
N LEU A 268 23.88 10.73 6.37
CA LEU A 268 22.54 11.12 5.91
C LEU A 268 21.89 10.03 5.08
N MET A 269 22.62 9.46 4.12
CA MET A 269 22.09 8.41 3.26
C MET A 269 21.76 7.14 4.05
N ASN A 270 22.62 6.71 4.97
CA ASN A 270 22.38 5.54 5.80
C ASN A 270 21.20 5.76 6.74
N LYS A 271 21.07 6.93 7.36
CA LYS A 271 19.92 7.26 8.19
C LYS A 271 18.62 7.13 7.41
N ALA A 272 18.55 7.75 6.23
CA ALA A 272 17.37 7.71 5.38
C ALA A 272 17.03 6.30 4.87
N VAL A 273 18.03 5.58 4.34
CA VAL A 273 17.87 4.21 3.84
C VAL A 273 17.46 3.25 4.97
N ASN A 274 18.02 3.41 6.16
CA ASN A 274 17.66 2.57 7.31
C ASN A 274 16.23 2.82 7.76
N LEU A 275 15.77 4.07 7.80
CA LEU A 275 14.37 4.39 8.13
C LEU A 275 13.37 3.82 7.11
N ILE A 276 13.70 3.91 5.82
CA ILE A 276 12.90 3.28 4.76
C ILE A 276 12.90 1.76 4.95
N ARG A 277 14.06 1.14 5.17
CA ARG A 277 14.16 -0.31 5.34
C ARG A 277 13.50 -0.82 6.61
N SER A 278 13.61 -0.11 7.73
CA SER A 278 12.98 -0.50 9.00
C SER A 278 11.47 -0.46 8.87
N GLN A 279 10.91 0.52 8.14
CA GLN A 279 9.50 0.50 7.83
C GLN A 279 9.15 -0.55 6.79
N ILE A 280 9.96 -0.79 5.76
CA ILE A 280 9.73 -1.93 4.86
C ILE A 280 9.77 -3.23 5.67
N GLN A 281 10.60 -3.37 6.71
CA GLN A 281 10.62 -4.56 7.56
C GLN A 281 9.46 -4.60 8.56
N SER A 282 8.99 -3.46 9.08
CA SER A 282 7.82 -3.39 9.95
C SER A 282 6.54 -3.58 9.15
N THR A 283 6.45 -3.02 7.95
CA THR A 283 5.44 -3.27 6.92
C THR A 283 5.55 -4.68 6.40
N ILE A 284 6.72 -5.27 6.13
CA ILE A 284 6.85 -6.70 5.79
C ILE A 284 6.54 -7.59 6.98
N SER A 285 6.72 -7.16 8.24
CA SER A 285 6.29 -7.92 9.41
C SER A 285 4.79 -7.76 9.67
N SER A 286 4.23 -6.57 9.46
CA SER A 286 2.80 -6.26 9.60
C SER A 286 2.00 -6.78 8.41
N THR A 287 2.59 -6.83 7.22
CA THR A 287 2.09 -7.51 6.01
C THR A 287 2.55 -8.96 5.91
N LYS A 288 3.57 -9.45 6.59
CA LYS A 288 3.63 -10.91 6.86
C LYS A 288 2.57 -11.31 7.88
N SER A 289 2.14 -10.38 8.74
CA SER A 289 1.00 -10.55 9.63
C SER A 289 -0.36 -10.26 8.97
N SER A 290 -0.43 -9.51 7.85
CA SER A 290 -1.69 -9.08 7.19
C SER A 290 -1.83 -9.47 5.70
N LEU A 291 -0.73 -9.74 4.99
CA LEU A 291 -0.61 -10.36 3.65
C LEU A 291 -0.14 -11.84 3.70
N GLN A 292 0.20 -12.41 4.86
CA GLN A 292 -0.37 -13.74 5.07
C GLN A 292 -1.86 -13.49 5.34
N GLU A 293 -2.67 -13.59 4.28
CA GLU A 293 -3.72 -14.58 4.44
C GLU A 293 -3.00 -15.82 4.98
N LYS A 294 -3.14 -16.12 6.28
CA LYS A 294 -2.79 -17.47 6.75
C LYS A 294 -3.49 -18.37 5.76
N LYS A 295 -2.72 -19.10 4.92
CA LYS A 295 -3.31 -20.02 3.94
C LYS A 295 -4.41 -20.76 4.66
N ARG A 296 -5.64 -20.62 4.16
CA ARG A 296 -6.79 -21.21 4.83
C ARG A 296 -6.63 -22.72 4.67
N ILE A 297 -6.43 -23.45 5.76
CA ILE A 297 -6.55 -24.91 5.76
C ILE A 297 -7.94 -25.16 6.29
N VAL A 298 -8.86 -25.40 5.35
CA VAL A 298 -10.29 -25.56 5.62
C VAL A 298 -10.58 -27.06 5.72
N CYS A 299 -11.08 -27.49 6.86
CA CYS A 299 -11.41 -28.88 7.13
C CYS A 299 -12.92 -29.02 7.34
N TYR A 300 -13.59 -29.81 6.50
CA TYR A 300 -14.96 -30.23 6.79
C TYR A 300 -14.96 -31.31 7.86
N TYR A 301 -15.79 -31.11 8.88
CA TYR A 301 -16.13 -32.12 9.88
C TYR A 301 -17.54 -32.62 9.60
N THR A 302 -17.68 -33.92 9.36
CA THR A 302 -18.98 -34.54 9.07
C THR A 302 -19.53 -35.21 10.32
N ASN A 303 -20.67 -34.75 10.85
CA ASN A 303 -21.21 -35.34 12.09
C ASN A 303 -21.42 -36.87 11.98
N TRP A 304 -21.91 -37.36 10.84
CA TRP A 304 -22.27 -38.78 10.68
C TRP A 304 -21.09 -39.75 10.71
N SER A 305 -19.83 -39.27 10.74
CA SER A 305 -18.67 -40.16 10.89
C SER A 305 -18.64 -40.89 12.23
N GLN A 306 -19.33 -40.39 13.26
CA GLN A 306 -19.44 -41.04 14.56
C GLN A 306 -20.20 -42.39 14.53
N TYR A 307 -21.04 -42.62 13.52
CA TYR A 307 -21.82 -43.86 13.39
C TYR A 307 -21.10 -44.94 12.58
N ARG A 308 -19.87 -44.70 12.13
CA ARG A 308 -19.08 -45.71 11.42
C ARG A 308 -18.70 -46.87 12.36
N PRO A 309 -18.41 -48.07 11.83
CA PRO A 309 -17.97 -49.19 12.66
C PRO A 309 -16.59 -48.97 13.29
N ASP A 310 -16.42 -49.45 14.52
CA ASP A 310 -15.14 -49.64 15.22
C ASP A 310 -14.16 -48.46 15.13
N GLN A 311 -12.97 -48.71 14.58
CA GLN A 311 -11.85 -47.75 14.47
C GLN A 311 -12.11 -46.64 13.45
N ALA A 312 -13.20 -46.72 12.67
CA ALA A 312 -13.57 -45.69 11.69
C ALA A 312 -14.51 -44.62 12.26
N LYS A 313 -14.92 -44.73 13.53
CA LYS A 313 -15.61 -43.66 14.25
C LYS A 313 -14.71 -42.44 14.36
N PHE A 314 -15.30 -41.27 14.15
CA PHE A 314 -14.56 -40.01 14.23
C PHE A 314 -15.44 -38.98 14.93
N TYR A 315 -14.97 -38.54 16.09
CA TYR A 315 -15.57 -37.55 16.97
C TYR A 315 -14.83 -36.21 16.87
N PRO A 316 -15.39 -35.10 17.36
CA PRO A 316 -14.72 -33.79 17.32
C PRO A 316 -13.33 -33.80 17.97
N GLU A 317 -13.13 -34.60 19.01
CA GLU A 317 -11.88 -34.74 19.75
C GLU A 317 -10.77 -35.44 18.94
N ASP A 318 -11.14 -36.24 17.93
CA ASP A 318 -10.19 -36.94 17.06
C ASP A 318 -9.57 -36.00 16.01
N LEU A 319 -10.18 -34.83 15.78
CA LEU A 319 -9.63 -33.82 14.88
C LEU A 319 -8.49 -33.06 15.58
N ASP A 320 -7.25 -33.30 15.14
CA ASP A 320 -6.12 -32.44 15.50
C ASP A 320 -6.36 -31.03 14.93
N GLY A 321 -6.94 -30.17 15.77
CA GLY A 321 -7.29 -28.83 15.37
C GLY A 321 -6.08 -27.96 15.00
N SER A 322 -4.83 -28.39 15.22
CA SER A 322 -3.64 -27.68 14.74
C SER A 322 -3.46 -27.78 13.22
N LEU A 323 -4.05 -28.80 12.60
CA LEU A 323 -3.99 -29.03 11.15
C LEU A 323 -4.83 -28.02 10.36
N CYS A 324 -5.88 -27.46 10.98
CA CYS A 324 -6.88 -26.64 10.31
C CYS A 324 -6.84 -25.20 10.83
N THR A 325 -6.96 -24.24 9.93
CA THR A 325 -7.20 -22.83 10.32
C THR A 325 -8.70 -22.53 10.39
N HIS A 326 -9.50 -23.23 9.58
CA HIS A 326 -10.95 -23.17 9.56
C HIS A 326 -11.55 -24.58 9.64
N ILE A 327 -12.57 -24.76 10.46
CA ILE A 327 -13.35 -26.00 10.53
C ILE A 327 -14.76 -25.68 10.07
N ILE A 328 -15.30 -26.44 9.13
CA ILE A 328 -16.67 -26.31 8.64
C ILE A 328 -17.48 -27.52 9.10
N TYR A 329 -18.50 -27.26 9.91
CA TYR A 329 -19.39 -28.30 10.41
C TYR A 329 -20.45 -28.65 9.37
N ALA A 330 -20.42 -29.89 8.88
CA ALA A 330 -21.36 -30.44 7.92
C ALA A 330 -22.38 -31.35 8.63
N PHE A 331 -23.69 -31.06 8.60
CA PHE A 331 -24.37 -29.89 8.02
C PHE A 331 -25.55 -29.49 8.90
N ALA A 332 -25.98 -28.23 8.81
CA ALA A 332 -27.36 -27.83 9.08
C ALA A 332 -28.21 -27.94 7.79
N VAL A 333 -29.52 -27.91 7.95
CA VAL A 333 -30.49 -27.96 6.83
C VAL A 333 -31.48 -26.80 6.92
N LEU A 334 -32.27 -26.60 5.86
CA LEU A 334 -33.41 -25.69 5.90
C LEU A 334 -34.69 -26.46 6.23
N ASN A 335 -35.45 -25.98 7.21
CA ASN A 335 -36.82 -26.38 7.44
C ASN A 335 -37.69 -25.13 7.47
N ASN A 336 -38.71 -25.06 6.61
CA ASN A 336 -39.55 -23.87 6.44
C ASN A 336 -38.73 -22.58 6.23
N SER A 337 -37.69 -22.66 5.40
CA SER A 337 -36.75 -21.54 5.12
C SER A 337 -35.97 -21.02 6.34
N LYS A 338 -35.82 -21.83 7.40
CA LYS A 338 -35.00 -21.50 8.59
C LYS A 338 -33.89 -22.52 8.76
N LEU A 339 -32.75 -22.08 9.29
CA LEU A 339 -31.69 -23.00 9.69
C LEU A 339 -32.19 -23.90 10.82
N THR A 340 -32.01 -25.21 10.65
CA THR A 340 -32.27 -26.20 11.68
C THR A 340 -31.15 -27.24 11.70
N PRO A 341 -30.89 -27.86 12.86
CA PRO A 341 -29.98 -29.00 12.95
C PRO A 341 -30.39 -30.12 11.99
N PHE A 342 -29.43 -30.87 11.48
CA PHE A 342 -29.71 -32.02 10.62
C PHE A 342 -29.96 -33.28 11.44
N GLN A 343 -29.21 -33.46 12.53
CA GLN A 343 -29.30 -34.63 13.39
C GLN A 343 -29.86 -34.30 14.78
N SER A 344 -30.48 -35.28 15.41
CA SER A 344 -31.08 -35.13 16.75
C SER A 344 -30.05 -34.90 17.86
N ASN A 345 -28.77 -35.25 17.63
CA ASN A 345 -27.66 -35.06 18.56
C ASN A 345 -26.79 -33.82 18.26
N ASP A 346 -27.18 -33.03 17.26
CA ASP A 346 -26.50 -31.78 16.94
C ASP A 346 -26.72 -30.73 18.06
N GLU A 347 -27.96 -30.62 18.58
CA GLU A 347 -28.33 -29.73 19.69
C GLU A 347 -28.55 -30.47 21.03
N ASP A 348 -28.30 -29.76 22.14
CA ASP A 348 -28.66 -30.19 23.49
C ASP A 348 -30.05 -29.65 23.86
N THR A 349 -31.10 -30.27 23.33
CA THR A 349 -32.49 -29.95 23.70
C THR A 349 -33.01 -30.93 24.75
N GLN A 350 -33.84 -30.46 25.70
CA GLN A 350 -34.41 -31.35 26.73
C GLN A 350 -35.19 -32.56 26.15
N SER A 351 -35.62 -32.51 24.89
CA SER A 351 -36.32 -33.60 24.18
C SER A 351 -35.42 -34.71 23.65
N SER A 352 -34.09 -34.54 23.57
CA SER A 352 -33.17 -35.64 23.21
C SER A 352 -32.98 -36.67 24.33
N LYS A 353 -33.61 -36.46 25.50
CA LYS A 353 -33.69 -37.41 26.62
C LYS A 353 -34.76 -38.51 26.47
N ALA A 354 -35.56 -38.50 25.40
CA ALA A 354 -36.81 -39.27 25.32
C ALA A 354 -36.88 -40.34 24.20
N THR A 355 -35.74 -40.84 23.70
CA THR A 355 -35.72 -42.09 22.92
C THR A 355 -34.87 -43.13 23.64
N GLU A 356 -35.30 -44.40 23.62
CA GLU A 356 -34.91 -45.49 24.52
C GLU A 356 -33.43 -45.95 24.47
N HIS A 357 -32.51 -45.11 24.00
CA HIS A 357 -31.09 -45.22 24.29
C HIS A 357 -30.67 -44.00 25.09
N LYS A 358 -30.49 -44.17 26.41
CA LYS A 358 -29.77 -43.21 27.24
C LYS A 358 -28.42 -42.95 26.58
N PRO A 359 -28.15 -41.74 26.07
CA PRO A 359 -26.83 -41.44 25.57
C PRO A 359 -25.85 -41.57 26.75
N SER A 360 -24.78 -42.31 26.56
CA SER A 360 -23.74 -42.44 27.59
C SER A 360 -23.07 -41.07 27.77
N ALA A 361 -22.34 -40.85 28.86
CA ALA A 361 -21.58 -39.60 29.07
C ALA A 361 -20.54 -39.30 27.95
N ASN A 362 -20.36 -40.22 26.99
CA ASN A 362 -19.55 -40.07 25.78
C ASN A 362 -20.33 -39.59 24.54
N ASP A 363 -21.66 -39.47 24.59
CA ASP A 363 -22.47 -38.88 23.51
C ASP A 363 -22.50 -37.35 23.64
N ARG A 364 -21.31 -36.73 23.66
CA ARG A 364 -21.17 -35.29 23.88
C ARG A 364 -21.68 -34.51 22.68
N HIS A 365 -22.71 -33.71 22.95
CA HIS A 365 -23.38 -32.74 22.07
C HIS A 365 -22.39 -31.85 21.31
N VAL A 366 -22.53 -31.81 19.98
CA VAL A 366 -21.45 -31.38 19.10
C VAL A 366 -21.43 -29.86 18.84
N PHE A 367 -22.57 -29.17 18.83
CA PHE A 367 -22.56 -27.73 18.56
C PHE A 367 -21.87 -26.88 19.63
N THR A 368 -22.04 -27.22 20.92
CA THR A 368 -21.59 -26.37 22.03
C THR A 368 -20.28 -26.84 22.67
N ASN A 369 -19.83 -28.06 22.36
CA ASN A 369 -18.74 -28.70 23.08
C ASN A 369 -17.64 -29.24 22.16
N PHE A 370 -17.31 -28.49 21.09
CA PHE A 370 -16.01 -28.64 20.44
C PHE A 370 -14.91 -28.41 21.49
N GLY A 371 -14.47 -29.47 22.16
CA GLY A 371 -13.35 -29.49 23.11
C GLY A 371 -12.01 -29.06 22.50
N ILE A 372 -12.02 -28.70 21.21
CA ILE A 372 -10.99 -27.91 20.55
C ILE A 372 -10.98 -26.54 21.23
N LYS A 373 -10.13 -26.36 22.25
CA LYS A 373 -9.85 -25.06 22.88
C LYS A 373 -9.87 -23.99 21.79
N LYS A 374 -10.87 -23.10 21.81
CA LYS A 374 -11.01 -21.98 20.88
C LYS A 374 -9.81 -21.05 21.10
N THR A 375 -8.66 -21.41 20.53
CA THR A 375 -7.49 -20.55 20.50
C THR A 375 -7.85 -19.35 19.66
N HIS A 376 -7.39 -18.15 20.04
CA HIS A 376 -7.67 -16.88 19.33
C HIS A 376 -7.40 -16.90 17.82
N SER A 377 -6.74 -17.94 17.28
CA SER A 377 -6.36 -18.09 15.89
C SER A 377 -7.23 -19.02 15.01
N LYS A 378 -8.24 -19.73 15.53
CA LYS A 378 -9.07 -20.70 14.75
C LYS A 378 -10.48 -20.16 14.49
N LYS A 379 -11.07 -20.54 13.35
CA LYS A 379 -12.44 -20.18 12.94
C LYS A 379 -13.30 -21.42 12.72
N ILE A 380 -14.49 -21.46 13.29
CA ILE A 380 -15.43 -22.59 13.16
C ILE A 380 -16.71 -22.08 12.50
N LEU A 381 -17.06 -22.60 11.33
CA LEU A 381 -18.26 -22.23 10.57
C LEU A 381 -19.25 -23.38 10.54
N LEU A 382 -20.53 -23.05 10.37
CA LEU A 382 -21.59 -24.01 10.09
C LEU A 382 -21.87 -24.06 8.59
N ALA A 383 -21.82 -25.23 7.96
CA ALA A 383 -22.32 -25.39 6.60
C ALA A 383 -23.81 -25.72 6.60
N VAL A 384 -24.57 -25.07 5.72
CA VAL A 384 -25.97 -25.42 5.43
C VAL A 384 -26.07 -26.02 4.04
N GLY A 385 -26.77 -27.16 3.92
CA GLY A 385 -27.05 -27.81 2.63
C GLY A 385 -26.29 -29.11 2.41
N GLY A 386 -25.50 -29.16 1.35
CA GLY A 386 -24.75 -30.33 0.89
C GLY A 386 -25.51 -31.21 -0.09
N TRP A 387 -24.78 -32.13 -0.73
CA TRP A 387 -25.27 -32.96 -1.84
C TRP A 387 -26.65 -33.58 -1.62
N ASN A 388 -26.88 -34.27 -0.50
CA ASN A 388 -28.15 -34.99 -0.27
C ASN A 388 -29.33 -34.06 0.07
N PHE A 389 -29.07 -32.80 0.43
CA PHE A 389 -30.12 -31.84 0.77
C PHE A 389 -30.90 -31.37 -0.48
N GLY A 390 -30.24 -31.28 -1.63
CA GLY A 390 -30.86 -30.82 -2.87
C GLY A 390 -30.99 -29.30 -2.98
N SER A 391 -31.65 -28.83 -4.04
CA SER A 391 -31.78 -27.39 -4.36
C SER A 391 -33.15 -26.77 -4.07
N ALA A 392 -34.19 -27.58 -3.85
CA ALA A 392 -35.58 -27.09 -3.84
C ALA A 392 -35.85 -26.11 -2.70
N ASP A 393 -35.39 -26.40 -1.49
CA ASP A 393 -35.62 -25.54 -0.32
C ASP A 393 -34.77 -24.26 -0.37
N PHE A 394 -33.56 -24.33 -0.92
CA PHE A 394 -32.79 -23.11 -1.21
C PHE A 394 -33.50 -22.22 -2.24
N SER A 395 -33.94 -22.80 -3.36
CA SER A 395 -34.71 -22.10 -4.40
C SER A 395 -35.99 -21.48 -3.82
N HIS A 396 -36.69 -22.20 -2.93
CA HIS A 396 -37.86 -21.68 -2.24
C HIS A 396 -37.53 -20.51 -1.31
N MET A 397 -36.48 -20.63 -0.50
CA MET A 397 -36.08 -19.59 0.45
C MET A 397 -35.69 -18.30 -0.27
N VAL A 398 -34.98 -18.38 -1.40
CA VAL A 398 -34.52 -17.19 -2.11
C VAL A 398 -35.57 -16.51 -3.00
N LYS A 399 -36.68 -17.20 -3.31
CA LYS A 399 -37.69 -16.77 -4.31
C LYS A 399 -38.34 -15.41 -4.02
N ASN A 400 -38.34 -14.96 -2.77
CA ASN A 400 -38.95 -13.70 -2.33
C ASN A 400 -38.02 -12.97 -1.37
N GLU A 401 -37.94 -11.65 -1.49
CA GLU A 401 -37.15 -10.78 -0.61
C GLU A 401 -37.49 -10.93 0.87
N GLN A 402 -38.76 -11.06 1.22
CA GLN A 402 -39.17 -11.25 2.62
C GLN A 402 -38.64 -12.56 3.19
N LEU A 403 -38.75 -13.66 2.42
CA LEU A 403 -38.22 -14.97 2.86
C LEU A 403 -36.70 -14.95 3.02
N ARG A 404 -35.97 -14.25 2.13
CA ARG A 404 -34.53 -14.06 2.29
C ARG A 404 -34.21 -13.23 3.53
N LYS A 405 -34.90 -12.12 3.78
CA LYS A 405 -34.70 -11.30 4.98
C LYS A 405 -34.99 -12.08 6.26
N ASP A 406 -36.07 -12.85 6.27
CA ASP A 406 -36.43 -13.71 7.40
C ASP A 406 -35.34 -14.77 7.63
N PHE A 407 -34.87 -15.43 6.57
CA PHE A 407 -33.75 -16.37 6.65
C PHE A 407 -32.48 -15.70 7.16
N VAL A 408 -32.07 -14.55 6.59
CA VAL A 408 -30.87 -13.81 6.98
C VAL A 408 -30.90 -13.44 8.46
N GLN A 409 -32.05 -12.96 8.95
CA GLN A 409 -32.23 -12.62 10.35
C GLN A 409 -32.11 -13.86 11.25
N GLN A 410 -32.83 -14.94 10.92
CA GLN A 410 -32.82 -16.17 11.71
C GLN A 410 -31.46 -16.87 11.67
N ALA A 411 -30.79 -16.89 10.51
CA ALA A 411 -29.46 -17.44 10.37
C ALA A 411 -28.44 -16.66 11.18
N THR A 412 -28.52 -15.32 11.18
CA THR A 412 -27.65 -14.48 12.01
C THR A 412 -27.83 -14.77 13.50
N LEU A 413 -29.07 -14.98 13.97
CA LEU A 413 -29.34 -15.38 15.35
C LEU A 413 -28.79 -16.77 15.64
N PHE A 414 -29.12 -17.76 14.80
CA PHE A 414 -28.69 -19.15 14.97
C PHE A 414 -27.16 -19.27 15.08
N ILE A 415 -26.42 -18.62 14.16
CA ILE A 415 -24.95 -18.64 14.14
C ILE A 415 -24.37 -18.03 15.40
N ARG A 416 -24.97 -16.93 15.91
CA ARG A 416 -24.49 -16.25 17.11
C ARG A 416 -24.83 -17.03 18.39
N ASP A 417 -26.04 -17.56 18.49
CA ASP A 417 -26.51 -18.32 19.65
C ASP A 417 -25.69 -19.61 19.82
N HIS A 418 -25.31 -20.24 18.71
CA HIS A 418 -24.43 -21.42 18.70
C HIS A 418 -22.92 -21.08 18.64
N GLN A 419 -22.55 -19.80 18.73
CA GLN A 419 -21.16 -19.31 18.81
C GLN A 419 -20.25 -19.71 17.63
N PHE A 420 -20.82 -19.92 16.46
CA PHE A 420 -20.08 -20.09 15.22
C PHE A 420 -19.43 -18.76 14.80
N ASP A 421 -18.27 -18.85 14.17
CA ASP A 421 -17.55 -17.71 13.61
C ASP A 421 -18.05 -17.34 12.20
N GLY A 422 -19.01 -18.08 11.64
CA GLY A 422 -19.61 -17.81 10.33
C GLY A 422 -20.51 -18.91 9.77
N LEU A 423 -21.05 -18.67 8.58
CA LEU A 423 -21.90 -19.59 7.81
C LEU A 423 -21.22 -19.94 6.47
N ASP A 424 -21.26 -21.21 6.10
CA ASP A 424 -20.86 -21.74 4.80
C ASP A 424 -22.12 -22.18 4.03
N LEU A 425 -22.30 -21.69 2.81
CA LEU A 425 -23.43 -22.06 1.96
C LEU A 425 -23.02 -23.17 1.00
N ASP A 426 -23.57 -24.36 1.20
CA ASP A 426 -23.36 -25.51 0.33
C ASP A 426 -24.63 -25.80 -0.49
N TRP A 427 -25.01 -24.82 -1.32
CA TRP A 427 -26.12 -24.98 -2.28
C TRP A 427 -25.57 -25.65 -3.54
N GLU A 428 -25.85 -26.95 -3.68
CA GLU A 428 -25.47 -27.74 -4.84
C GLU A 428 -26.69 -27.99 -5.75
N TYR A 429 -26.95 -27.30 -6.85
CA TYR A 429 -26.39 -26.00 -7.28
C TYR A 429 -27.54 -25.05 -7.67
N PRO A 430 -27.40 -23.72 -7.49
CA PRO A 430 -28.36 -22.74 -8.00
C PRO A 430 -28.48 -22.85 -9.52
N ALA A 431 -29.70 -22.72 -10.05
CA ALA A 431 -30.02 -22.79 -11.48
C ALA A 431 -29.57 -24.04 -12.27
N ASN A 432 -28.77 -24.94 -11.69
CA ASN A 432 -28.15 -26.08 -12.38
C ASN A 432 -28.31 -27.42 -11.63
N ARG A 433 -29.46 -27.60 -10.95
CA ARG A 433 -29.88 -28.91 -10.39
C ARG A 433 -31.39 -28.99 -10.28
N GLN A 434 -31.95 -30.20 -10.32
CA GLN A 434 -33.38 -30.44 -10.09
C GLN A 434 -33.85 -29.77 -8.78
N GLY A 435 -34.96 -29.03 -8.86
CA GLY A 435 -35.50 -28.23 -7.76
C GLY A 435 -35.07 -26.75 -7.78
N SER A 436 -34.05 -26.39 -8.56
CA SER A 436 -33.65 -24.99 -8.81
C SER A 436 -34.38 -24.37 -10.01
N ARG A 437 -34.27 -23.04 -10.13
CA ARG A 437 -34.85 -22.22 -11.21
C ARG A 437 -33.76 -21.36 -11.84
N PRO A 438 -33.87 -20.95 -13.12
CA PRO A 438 -32.86 -20.10 -13.76
C PRO A 438 -32.56 -18.79 -13.01
N GLN A 439 -33.58 -18.19 -12.37
CA GLN A 439 -33.43 -16.96 -11.59
C GLN A 439 -32.62 -17.14 -10.31
N ASP A 440 -32.40 -18.39 -9.87
CA ASP A 440 -31.64 -18.68 -8.65
C ASP A 440 -30.20 -18.19 -8.76
N LYS A 441 -29.65 -18.03 -9.97
CA LYS A 441 -28.34 -17.41 -10.21
C LYS A 441 -28.27 -16.00 -9.58
N GLN A 442 -29.23 -15.14 -9.90
CA GLN A 442 -29.29 -13.77 -9.38
C GLN A 442 -29.78 -13.73 -7.93
N LEU A 443 -30.70 -14.62 -7.57
CA LEU A 443 -31.24 -14.68 -6.21
C LEU A 443 -30.20 -15.19 -5.19
N PHE A 444 -29.28 -16.05 -5.61
CA PHE A 444 -28.11 -16.42 -4.82
C PHE A 444 -27.22 -15.19 -4.56
N THR A 445 -26.93 -14.39 -5.59
CA THR A 445 -26.21 -13.11 -5.40
C THR A 445 -26.89 -12.18 -4.40
N SER A 446 -28.22 -12.04 -4.48
CA SER A 446 -28.99 -11.23 -3.52
C SER A 446 -28.87 -11.77 -2.09
N LEU A 447 -29.00 -13.09 -1.91
CA LEU A 447 -28.81 -13.74 -0.61
C LEU A 447 -27.41 -13.47 -0.04
N ILE A 448 -26.36 -13.60 -0.85
CA ILE A 448 -24.98 -13.33 -0.45
C ILE A 448 -24.82 -11.90 0.06
N LYS A 449 -25.34 -10.91 -0.68
CA LYS A 449 -25.26 -9.50 -0.31
C LYS A 449 -25.98 -9.22 1.01
N GLU A 450 -27.19 -9.78 1.17
CA GLU A 450 -28.00 -9.60 2.38
C GLU A 450 -27.36 -10.26 3.61
N LEU A 451 -26.86 -11.50 3.50
CA LEU A 451 -26.13 -12.18 4.58
C LEU A 451 -24.85 -11.42 4.95
N LYS A 452 -24.06 -10.98 3.96
CA LYS A 452 -22.81 -10.23 4.22
C LYS A 452 -23.09 -8.94 4.97
N ALA A 453 -24.13 -8.21 4.58
CA ALA A 453 -24.55 -6.99 5.27
C ALA A 453 -24.97 -7.28 6.72
N ALA A 454 -25.76 -8.33 6.95
CA ALA A 454 -26.19 -8.73 8.29
C ALA A 454 -25.06 -9.24 9.19
N PHE A 455 -24.03 -9.88 8.61
CA PHE A 455 -22.91 -10.46 9.34
C PHE A 455 -21.84 -9.44 9.73
N LYS A 456 -21.73 -8.33 8.97
CA LYS A 456 -20.71 -7.28 9.16
C LYS A 456 -20.66 -6.70 10.59
N PRO A 457 -21.78 -6.33 11.24
CA PRO A 457 -21.75 -5.78 12.61
C PRO A 457 -21.22 -6.76 13.66
N TYR A 458 -21.30 -8.06 13.38
CA TYR A 458 -20.92 -9.13 14.31
C TYR A 458 -19.57 -9.77 13.99
N ASN A 459 -18.89 -9.29 12.94
CA ASN A 459 -17.62 -9.84 12.45
C ASN A 459 -17.71 -11.35 12.12
N LEU A 460 -18.86 -11.79 11.60
CA LEU A 460 -19.09 -13.17 11.18
C LEU A 460 -18.57 -13.41 9.75
N LEU A 461 -18.03 -14.60 9.51
CA LEU A 461 -17.56 -15.05 8.20
C LEU A 461 -18.73 -15.56 7.35
N LEU A 462 -18.62 -15.39 6.04
CA LEU A 462 -19.54 -15.94 5.05
C LEU A 462 -18.72 -16.59 3.94
N THR A 463 -18.90 -17.88 3.74
CA THR A 463 -18.26 -18.69 2.70
C THR A 463 -19.28 -19.48 1.90
N ALA A 464 -18.89 -20.04 0.77
CA ALA A 464 -19.72 -20.97 0.02
C ALA A 464 -18.88 -22.08 -0.62
N ALA A 465 -19.43 -23.30 -0.63
CA ALA A 465 -18.95 -24.37 -1.48
C ALA A 465 -19.52 -24.20 -2.89
N VAL A 466 -18.65 -24.24 -3.91
CA VAL A 466 -19.03 -24.02 -5.31
C VAL A 466 -18.50 -25.11 -6.22
N ALA A 467 -19.23 -25.34 -7.32
CA ALA A 467 -18.87 -26.32 -8.33
C ALA A 467 -17.55 -26.00 -9.04
N ALA A 468 -16.85 -27.06 -9.46
CA ALA A 468 -15.66 -26.97 -10.33
C ALA A 468 -15.99 -26.88 -11.83
N GLU A 469 -17.12 -27.47 -12.24
CA GLU A 469 -17.46 -27.63 -13.65
C GLU A 469 -17.84 -26.29 -14.27
N LYS A 470 -17.16 -25.91 -15.36
CA LYS A 470 -17.35 -24.61 -16.04
C LYS A 470 -18.82 -24.33 -16.38
N SER A 471 -19.54 -25.31 -16.92
CA SER A 471 -20.96 -25.19 -17.29
C SER A 471 -21.83 -24.83 -16.08
N THR A 472 -21.58 -25.50 -14.95
CA THR A 472 -22.25 -25.23 -13.67
C THR A 472 -21.87 -23.85 -13.15
N VAL A 473 -20.58 -23.48 -13.18
CA VAL A 473 -20.13 -22.17 -12.71
C VAL A 473 -20.79 -21.03 -13.47
N GLU A 474 -20.82 -21.11 -14.80
CA GLU A 474 -21.42 -20.10 -15.68
C GLU A 474 -22.96 -20.02 -15.51
N THR A 475 -23.61 -21.15 -15.21
CA THR A 475 -25.08 -21.21 -15.04
C THR A 475 -25.51 -20.79 -13.64
N ALA A 476 -24.75 -21.15 -12.61
CA ALA A 476 -25.16 -21.06 -11.21
C ALA A 476 -24.76 -19.75 -10.51
N TYR A 477 -23.68 -19.09 -10.94
CA TYR A 477 -23.07 -18.00 -10.16
C TYR A 477 -22.76 -16.74 -10.97
N GLU A 478 -22.99 -15.56 -10.38
CA GLU A 478 -22.45 -14.28 -10.85
C GLU A 478 -21.13 -14.01 -10.13
N ILE A 479 -20.07 -14.76 -10.50
CA ILE A 479 -18.77 -14.78 -9.81
C ILE A 479 -18.20 -13.37 -9.62
N ASP A 480 -18.31 -12.53 -10.65
CA ASP A 480 -17.90 -11.12 -10.66
C ASP A 480 -18.60 -10.27 -9.60
N LYS A 481 -19.81 -10.67 -9.17
CA LYS A 481 -20.63 -9.96 -8.18
C LYS A 481 -20.51 -10.53 -6.77
N ILE A 482 -19.97 -11.74 -6.60
CA ILE A 482 -19.91 -12.43 -5.30
C ILE A 482 -18.49 -12.71 -4.81
N ALA A 483 -17.48 -12.77 -5.68
CA ALA A 483 -16.09 -13.08 -5.30
C ALA A 483 -15.16 -11.85 -5.32
N ASN A 484 -14.13 -11.85 -4.47
CA ASN A 484 -13.03 -10.88 -4.53
C ASN A 484 -12.17 -11.14 -5.77
N HIS A 485 -12.28 -10.31 -6.81
CA HIS A 485 -11.28 -10.29 -7.88
C HIS A 485 -10.13 -9.35 -7.49
N HIS A 486 -9.05 -9.89 -6.92
CA HIS A 486 -7.75 -9.21 -6.97
C HIS A 486 -7.18 -9.31 -8.40
N THR A 487 -7.72 -8.51 -9.31
CA THR A 487 -7.05 -8.16 -10.55
C THR A 487 -6.28 -6.87 -10.30
N ALA A 488 -4.96 -6.98 -10.17
CA ALA A 488 -4.07 -5.84 -10.28
C ALA A 488 -4.22 -5.29 -11.72
N LEU A 489 -4.88 -4.13 -11.85
CA LEU A 489 -4.82 -3.10 -12.90
C LEU A 489 -6.16 -2.33 -12.90
N TYR A 490 -6.14 -1.07 -12.44
CA TYR A 490 -7.09 0.06 -12.71
C TYR A 490 -8.62 -0.21 -12.61
N GLU A 491 -9.40 0.41 -11.72
CA GLU A 491 -9.99 1.77 -11.83
C GLU A 491 -10.79 2.14 -10.57
N HIS A 492 -11.10 3.43 -10.44
CA HIS A 492 -11.81 4.24 -9.41
C HIS A 492 -12.64 3.62 -8.26
N PRO A 493 -12.72 4.33 -7.11
CA PRO A 493 -13.35 3.83 -5.89
C PRO A 493 -14.85 4.15 -5.87
N GLN A 494 -15.74 3.16 -5.94
CA GLN A 494 -17.06 3.21 -5.28
C GLN A 494 -17.77 1.86 -4.99
N GLU A 495 -17.24 0.67 -5.28
CA GLU A 495 -17.99 -0.60 -5.06
C GLU A 495 -17.30 -1.70 -4.21
N ASP A 496 -16.42 -1.35 -3.27
CA ASP A 496 -15.72 -2.33 -2.41
C ASP A 496 -16.57 -2.96 -1.26
N GLN A 497 -17.90 -3.10 -1.36
CA GLN A 497 -18.72 -3.41 -0.17
C GLN A 497 -19.41 -4.78 -0.02
N TYR A 498 -19.33 -5.73 -0.96
CA TYR A 498 -20.13 -6.98 -0.82
C TYR A 498 -19.50 -8.27 -1.40
N GLN A 499 -18.41 -8.78 -0.82
CA GLN A 499 -17.70 -9.97 -1.36
C GLN A 499 -17.56 -11.16 -0.35
N ILE A 500 -17.57 -12.41 -0.85
CA ILE A 500 -17.45 -13.68 -0.09
C ILE A 500 -16.26 -14.54 -0.53
N THR A 501 -15.85 -15.50 0.31
CA THR A 501 -14.82 -16.50 -0.03
C THR A 501 -15.47 -17.77 -0.60
N LEU A 502 -15.04 -18.17 -1.80
CA LEU A 502 -15.51 -19.38 -2.47
C LEU A 502 -14.53 -20.55 -2.23
N ASN A 503 -15.05 -21.70 -1.83
CA ASN A 503 -14.31 -22.95 -1.70
C ASN A 503 -14.77 -23.90 -2.81
N GLN A 504 -13.84 -24.41 -3.62
CA GLN A 504 -14.18 -25.40 -4.64
C GLN A 504 -14.39 -26.76 -3.96
N VAL A 505 -15.56 -27.37 -4.18
CA VAL A 505 -15.87 -28.70 -3.66
C VAL A 505 -16.40 -29.56 -4.81
N ARG A 506 -15.64 -30.64 -5.07
CA ARG A 506 -15.86 -31.68 -6.10
C ARG A 506 -15.86 -31.22 -7.56
#